data_AF-A0A7W9W9U3-F1
#
_entry.id   AF-A0A7W9W9U3-F1
#
_cell.length_a   1.000
_cell.length_b   1.000
_cell.length_c   1.000
_cell.angle_alpha   90.00
_cell.angle_beta   90.00
_cell.angle_gamma   90.00
#
_symmetry.space_group_name_H-M   'P 1'
#
loop_
_entity.id
_entity.type
_entity.pdbx_description
1 polymer ?
#
loop_
_entity_poly.entity_id
_entity_poly.type
_entity_poly.pdbx_seq_one_letter_code
_entity_poly.pdbx_strand_id
1 'polypeptide(L)'
;MKATGLALLAGILLALAFPPLSLWPLAWVAPGLLYTLSSTRRSATLAGYLFGVALFLLGAEWVRVLAVPLWLLLPLFPGALFALYGLVNGLSLPRCLPALRPLVFALLWALFEWLRGLGTYAVPWFTLASAHAAPSAIPLATSVTWLGAPCLGFLIAFTSATLAEGALQRRGRFALVLLIPIALALIPRPTPHRQRFLHLALIQAGRADSNAYETYLALSRKAARSHPDLIVWPEGAATELGTTRLCALARELGIPLLVGLYEDGPDQRPTNLALLIDGEGRELGRYAKRRLAPFGEVYPFQRWIPGVYAAFGIHHESFRHGTAPGVFTLPSGQRIGVGICFESAFPWVASQSTKAGAQLLLFLTSDQSFGQSAELAQHRDQAILRAMENQRPVAQVATTGLTTLIRSDGKVVAALAPGTPGILSVRAILPE
;
A
#
# COMPACT_ATOMS: atom_id res chain seq x y z
N MET A 1 -27.86 21.60 -10.08
CA MET A 1 -28.09 20.51 -9.10
C MET A 1 -27.66 19.13 -9.63
N LYS A 2 -28.05 18.70 -10.85
CA LYS A 2 -27.74 17.34 -11.37
C LYS A 2 -26.23 17.01 -11.46
N ALA A 3 -25.39 17.95 -11.94
CA ALA A 3 -23.95 17.71 -12.13
C ALA A 3 -23.17 17.58 -10.81
N THR A 4 -23.45 18.45 -9.83
CA THR A 4 -22.86 18.44 -8.49
C THR A 4 -23.16 17.12 -7.76
N GLY A 5 -24.42 16.68 -7.78
CA GLY A 5 -24.83 15.41 -7.17
C GLY A 5 -24.16 14.21 -7.84
N LEU A 6 -24.00 14.23 -9.18
CA LEU A 6 -23.33 13.16 -9.91
C LEU A 6 -21.83 13.07 -9.61
N ALA A 7 -21.16 14.22 -9.44
CA ALA A 7 -19.75 14.26 -9.06
C ALA A 7 -19.50 13.68 -7.66
N LEU A 8 -20.35 14.07 -6.69
CA LEU A 8 -20.32 13.50 -5.34
C LEU A 8 -20.59 12.00 -5.37
N LEU A 9 -21.63 11.57 -6.08
CA LEU A 9 -21.96 10.15 -6.25
C LEU A 9 -20.78 9.38 -6.83
N ALA A 10 -20.13 9.88 -7.88
CA ALA A 10 -18.97 9.23 -8.48
C ALA A 10 -17.81 9.06 -7.47
N GLY A 11 -17.52 10.07 -6.65
CA GLY A 11 -16.50 9.98 -5.61
C GLY A 11 -16.88 8.97 -4.51
N ILE A 12 -18.15 8.96 -4.09
CA ILE A 12 -18.69 7.97 -3.13
C ILE A 12 -18.55 6.56 -3.70
N LEU A 13 -19.00 6.32 -4.94
CA LEU A 13 -18.91 5.01 -5.58
C LEU A 13 -17.47 4.48 -5.62
N LEU A 14 -16.50 5.36 -5.94
CA LEU A 14 -15.09 4.95 -5.88
C LEU A 14 -14.63 4.67 -4.45
N ALA A 15 -15.06 5.44 -3.44
CA ALA A 15 -14.73 5.15 -2.04
C ALA A 15 -15.25 3.77 -1.59
N LEU A 16 -16.48 3.42 -1.98
CA LEU A 16 -17.09 2.12 -1.67
C LEU A 16 -16.38 0.93 -2.37
N ALA A 17 -15.58 1.21 -3.41
CA ALA A 17 -14.77 0.19 -4.08
C ALA A 17 -13.59 -0.30 -3.23
N PHE A 18 -13.21 0.45 -2.18
CA PHE A 18 -12.15 0.09 -1.25
C PHE A 18 -12.72 -0.53 0.03
N PRO A 19 -11.87 -1.19 0.85
CA PRO A 19 -12.27 -1.59 2.19
C PRO A 19 -12.87 -0.42 2.98
N PRO A 20 -13.90 -0.69 3.80
CA PRO A 20 -14.32 -2.02 4.27
C PRO A 20 -15.29 -2.76 3.35
N LEU A 21 -15.89 -2.10 2.36
CA LEU A 21 -16.93 -2.70 1.52
C LEU A 21 -16.37 -3.44 0.31
N SER A 22 -15.23 -2.97 -0.22
CA SER A 22 -14.51 -3.62 -1.32
C SER A 22 -15.38 -3.94 -2.54
N LEU A 23 -16.36 -3.06 -2.85
CA LEU A 23 -17.26 -3.19 -4.00
C LEU A 23 -16.54 -2.76 -5.29
N TRP A 24 -15.46 -3.48 -5.64
CA TRP A 24 -14.56 -3.14 -6.74
C TRP A 24 -15.24 -2.89 -8.10
N PRO A 25 -16.41 -3.48 -8.46
CA PRO A 25 -17.07 -3.13 -9.73
C PRO A 25 -17.45 -1.64 -9.82
N LEU A 26 -17.65 -0.96 -8.68
CA LEU A 26 -17.94 0.47 -8.65
C LEU A 26 -16.77 1.33 -9.14
N ALA A 27 -15.53 0.82 -9.09
CA ALA A 27 -14.37 1.48 -9.68
C ALA A 27 -14.42 1.56 -11.22
N TRP A 28 -15.31 0.79 -11.88
CA TRP A 28 -15.57 0.92 -13.33
C TRP A 28 -16.66 1.94 -13.65
N VAL A 29 -17.52 2.26 -12.68
CA VAL A 29 -18.62 3.22 -12.88
C VAL A 29 -18.14 4.63 -12.58
N ALA A 30 -17.41 4.81 -11.48
CA ALA A 30 -17.02 6.12 -10.97
C ALA A 30 -16.22 7.00 -11.98
N PRO A 31 -15.18 6.49 -12.68
CA PRO A 31 -14.47 7.28 -13.69
C PRO A 31 -15.36 7.63 -14.89
N GLY A 32 -16.29 6.75 -15.26
CA GLY A 32 -17.23 6.97 -16.35
C GLY A 32 -18.21 8.11 -16.04
N LEU A 33 -18.72 8.17 -14.80
CA LEU A 33 -19.54 9.30 -14.35
C LEU A 33 -18.75 10.61 -14.37
N LEU A 34 -17.52 10.63 -13.87
CA LEU A 34 -16.67 11.82 -13.91
C LEU A 34 -16.35 12.27 -15.34
N TYR A 35 -16.14 11.31 -16.26
CA TYR A 35 -15.96 11.57 -17.69
C TYR A 35 -17.16 12.34 -18.29
N THR A 36 -18.39 11.94 -17.98
CA THR A 36 -19.60 12.64 -18.49
C THR A 36 -19.70 14.11 -18.07
N LEU A 37 -19.04 14.48 -16.97
CA LEU A 37 -19.02 15.84 -16.42
C LEU A 37 -17.89 16.71 -16.97
N SER A 38 -17.03 16.15 -17.84
CA SER A 38 -15.79 16.76 -18.33
C SER A 38 -15.96 17.56 -19.63
N SER A 39 -17.18 18.04 -19.92
CA SER A 39 -17.52 18.74 -21.18
C SER A 39 -17.06 20.19 -21.26
N THR A 40 -16.85 20.85 -20.11
CA THR A 40 -16.36 22.23 -20.04
C THR A 40 -15.37 22.39 -18.90
N ARG A 41 -14.42 23.33 -19.02
CA ARG A 41 -13.43 23.63 -17.95
C ARG A 41 -14.08 23.83 -16.58
N ARG A 42 -15.16 24.64 -16.49
CA ARG A 42 -15.81 24.97 -15.21
C ARG A 42 -16.49 23.75 -14.59
N SER A 43 -17.25 23.01 -15.40
CA SER A 43 -17.92 21.79 -14.94
C SER A 43 -16.91 20.73 -14.51
N ALA A 44 -15.89 20.50 -15.33
CA ALA A 44 -14.88 19.47 -15.09
C ALA A 44 -14.04 19.76 -13.84
N THR A 45 -13.59 21.01 -13.64
CA THR A 45 -12.87 21.42 -12.43
C THR A 45 -13.71 21.22 -11.17
N LEU A 46 -14.96 21.69 -11.17
CA LEU A 46 -15.85 21.53 -10.01
C LEU A 46 -16.18 20.05 -9.75
N ALA A 47 -16.46 19.28 -10.81
CA ALA A 47 -16.75 17.85 -10.69
C ALA A 47 -15.54 17.09 -10.14
N GLY A 48 -14.34 17.37 -10.65
CA GLY A 48 -13.10 16.81 -10.11
C GLY A 48 -12.91 17.15 -8.64
N TYR A 49 -13.09 18.42 -8.26
CA TYR A 49 -12.98 18.84 -6.85
C TYR A 49 -13.93 18.05 -5.93
N LEU A 50 -15.22 18.02 -6.26
CA LEU A 50 -16.24 17.33 -5.46
C LEU A 50 -16.04 15.82 -5.44
N PHE A 51 -15.62 15.23 -6.56
CA PHE A 51 -15.24 13.82 -6.65
C PHE A 51 -14.11 13.48 -5.68
N GLY A 52 -13.02 14.26 -5.71
CA GLY A 52 -11.86 14.04 -4.85
C GLY A 52 -12.18 14.23 -3.37
N VAL A 53 -12.96 15.28 -3.03
CA VAL A 53 -13.41 15.51 -1.66
C VAL A 53 -14.27 14.36 -1.17
N ALA A 54 -15.28 13.92 -1.94
CA ALA A 54 -16.17 12.83 -1.53
C ALA A 54 -15.41 11.50 -1.38
N LEU A 55 -14.50 11.20 -2.32
CA LEU A 55 -13.66 10.01 -2.28
C LEU A 55 -12.83 9.96 -0.99
N PHE A 56 -12.10 11.03 -0.67
CA PHE A 56 -11.19 11.04 0.48
C PHE A 56 -11.91 11.22 1.81
N LEU A 57 -13.03 11.95 1.84
CA LEU A 57 -13.82 12.12 3.06
C LEU A 57 -14.38 10.77 3.54
N LEU A 58 -14.84 9.91 2.62
CA LEU A 58 -15.34 8.57 2.97
C LEU A 58 -14.24 7.50 3.00
N GLY A 59 -13.37 7.48 1.99
CA GLY A 59 -12.35 6.44 1.83
C GLY A 59 -11.26 6.51 2.91
N ALA A 60 -10.90 7.73 3.34
CA ALA A 60 -9.90 7.98 4.37
C ALA A 60 -10.52 8.32 5.73
N GLU A 61 -11.73 7.83 6.00
CA GLU A 61 -12.45 8.10 7.25
C GLU A 61 -11.66 7.69 8.51
N TRP A 62 -10.83 6.66 8.37
CA TRP A 62 -9.91 6.17 9.39
C TRP A 62 -8.93 7.23 9.92
N VAL A 63 -8.68 8.32 9.17
CA VAL A 63 -7.86 9.46 9.62
C VAL A 63 -8.45 10.13 10.87
N ARG A 64 -9.76 9.99 11.11
CA ARG A 64 -10.42 10.54 12.31
C ARG A 64 -9.84 10.00 13.62
N VAL A 65 -9.25 8.79 13.59
CA VAL A 65 -8.60 8.17 14.76
C VAL A 65 -7.38 8.97 15.19
N LEU A 66 -6.69 9.62 14.23
CA LEU A 66 -5.59 10.55 14.51
C LEU A 66 -6.13 11.89 15.01
N ALA A 67 -7.04 12.50 14.24
CA ALA A 67 -7.72 13.74 14.61
C ALA A 67 -8.94 14.01 13.70
N VAL A 68 -10.09 14.32 14.30
CA VAL A 68 -11.30 14.70 13.55
C VAL A 68 -11.09 15.93 12.65
N PRO A 69 -10.44 17.03 13.11
CA PRO A 69 -10.15 18.16 12.22
C PRO A 69 -9.26 17.79 11.03
N LEU A 70 -8.29 16.89 11.22
CA LEU A 70 -7.43 16.42 10.14
C LEU A 70 -8.24 15.65 9.10
N TRP A 71 -9.14 14.77 9.53
CA TRP A 71 -10.04 14.05 8.62
C TRP A 71 -10.96 14.98 7.82
N LEU A 72 -11.45 16.08 8.40
CA LEU A 72 -12.29 17.05 7.69
C LEU A 72 -11.51 17.93 6.70
N LEU A 73 -10.25 18.24 7.00
CA LEU A 73 -9.41 19.12 6.18
C LEU A 73 -8.63 18.37 5.10
N LEU A 74 -8.22 17.12 5.36
CA LEU A 74 -7.43 16.31 4.45
C LEU A 74 -8.05 16.23 3.04
N PRO A 75 -9.35 15.98 2.85
CA PRO A 75 -9.96 15.82 1.53
C PRO A 75 -9.87 17.07 0.63
N LEU A 76 -9.65 18.26 1.21
CA LEU A 76 -9.53 19.50 0.44
C LEU A 76 -8.32 19.48 -0.50
N PHE A 77 -7.20 18.89 -0.05
CA PHE A 77 -5.98 18.81 -0.85
C PHE A 77 -6.09 17.82 -2.04
N PRO A 78 -6.47 16.54 -1.85
CA PRO A 78 -6.79 15.65 -2.95
C PRO A 78 -7.92 16.18 -3.82
N GLY A 79 -8.92 16.85 -3.23
CA GLY A 79 -9.96 17.58 -3.97
C GLY A 79 -9.35 18.58 -4.95
N ALA A 80 -8.41 19.43 -4.52
CA ALA A 80 -7.72 20.37 -5.40
C ALA A 80 -6.92 19.66 -6.51
N LEU A 81 -6.27 18.53 -6.21
CA LEU A 81 -5.57 17.72 -7.21
C LEU A 81 -6.54 17.17 -8.27
N PHE A 82 -7.69 16.64 -7.86
CA PHE A 82 -8.72 16.22 -8.80
C PHE A 82 -9.39 17.38 -9.54
N ALA A 83 -9.44 18.58 -8.94
CA ALA A 83 -9.90 19.79 -9.62
C ALA A 83 -8.95 20.18 -10.77
N LEU A 84 -7.64 20.05 -10.55
CA LEU A 84 -6.63 20.22 -11.59
C LEU A 84 -6.75 19.16 -12.69
N TYR A 85 -6.93 17.88 -12.32
CA TYR A 85 -7.24 16.82 -13.28
C TYR A 85 -8.48 17.14 -14.12
N GLY A 86 -9.55 17.60 -13.46
CA GLY A 86 -10.78 18.05 -14.10
C GLY A 86 -10.54 19.23 -15.04
N LEU A 87 -9.76 20.23 -14.63
CA LEU A 87 -9.39 21.37 -15.46
C LEU A 87 -8.70 20.91 -16.75
N VAL A 88 -7.70 20.04 -16.64
CA VAL A 88 -6.97 19.51 -17.80
C VAL A 88 -7.91 18.74 -18.73
N ASN A 89 -8.80 17.90 -18.21
CA ASN A 89 -9.80 17.21 -19.04
C ASN A 89 -10.78 18.17 -19.71
N GLY A 90 -11.30 19.15 -18.98
CA GLY A 90 -12.24 20.16 -19.51
C GLY A 90 -11.62 21.13 -20.52
N LEU A 91 -10.29 21.18 -20.60
CA LEU A 91 -9.53 21.85 -21.66
C LEU A 91 -9.25 20.91 -22.83
N SER A 92 -8.90 19.66 -22.58
CA SER A 92 -8.43 18.73 -23.61
C SER A 92 -9.55 18.05 -24.38
N LEU A 93 -10.52 17.43 -23.68
CA LEU A 93 -11.53 16.57 -24.30
C LEU A 93 -12.44 17.28 -25.32
N PRO A 94 -12.86 18.55 -25.11
CA PRO A 94 -13.67 19.26 -26.11
C PRO A 94 -12.94 19.50 -27.43
N ARG A 95 -11.60 19.51 -27.42
CA ARG A 95 -10.75 19.71 -28.60
C ARG A 95 -10.40 18.41 -29.32
N CYS A 96 -10.69 17.26 -28.72
CA CYS A 96 -10.44 15.95 -29.30
C CYS A 96 -11.61 15.47 -30.16
N LEU A 97 -11.29 14.68 -31.19
CA LEU A 97 -12.29 13.88 -31.91
C LEU A 97 -13.03 12.98 -30.91
N PRO A 98 -14.36 12.79 -31.02
CA PRO A 98 -15.14 12.00 -30.07
C PRO A 98 -14.58 10.59 -29.83
N ALA A 99 -14.06 9.94 -30.88
CA ALA A 99 -13.44 8.61 -30.78
C ALA A 99 -12.15 8.57 -29.94
N LEU A 100 -11.44 9.69 -29.79
CA LEU A 100 -10.18 9.77 -29.04
C LEU A 100 -10.36 10.24 -27.59
N ARG A 101 -11.54 10.77 -27.22
CA ARG A 101 -11.78 11.31 -25.88
C ARG A 101 -11.57 10.27 -24.76
N PRO A 102 -12.06 9.01 -24.86
CA PRO A 102 -11.81 8.01 -23.82
C PRO A 102 -10.34 7.70 -23.63
N LEU A 103 -9.57 7.65 -24.73
CA LEU A 103 -8.13 7.43 -24.71
C LEU A 103 -7.41 8.57 -23.98
N VAL A 104 -7.72 9.82 -24.34
CA VAL A 104 -7.11 10.99 -23.69
C VAL A 104 -7.46 11.05 -22.21
N PHE A 105 -8.72 10.80 -21.84
CA PHE A 105 -9.15 10.77 -20.44
C PHE A 105 -8.37 9.72 -19.62
N ALA A 106 -8.19 8.52 -20.18
CA ALA A 106 -7.49 7.43 -19.52
C ALA A 106 -5.98 7.67 -19.41
N LEU A 107 -5.34 8.23 -20.45
CA LEU A 107 -3.93 8.62 -20.41
C LEU A 107 -3.70 9.67 -19.31
N LEU A 108 -4.58 10.67 -19.24
CA LEU A 108 -4.53 11.69 -18.19
C LEU A 108 -4.78 11.09 -16.80
N TRP A 109 -5.64 10.08 -16.67
CA TRP A 109 -5.89 9.40 -15.39
C TRP A 109 -4.64 8.67 -14.91
N ALA A 110 -4.02 7.86 -15.77
CA ALA A 110 -2.80 7.13 -15.43
C ALA A 110 -1.64 8.08 -15.09
N LEU A 111 -1.49 9.17 -15.86
CA LEU A 111 -0.52 10.22 -15.55
C LEU A 111 -0.81 10.87 -14.19
N PHE A 112 -2.07 11.18 -13.90
CA PHE A 112 -2.49 11.78 -12.63
C PHE A 112 -2.22 10.87 -11.43
N GLU A 113 -2.54 9.58 -11.52
CA GLU A 113 -2.23 8.61 -10.47
C GLU A 113 -0.72 8.47 -10.26
N TRP A 114 0.07 8.46 -11.34
CA TRP A 114 1.53 8.42 -11.26
C TRP A 114 2.10 9.67 -10.57
N LEU A 115 1.65 10.86 -10.99
CA LEU A 115 2.09 12.14 -10.39
C LEU A 115 1.76 12.23 -8.90
N ARG A 116 0.60 11.71 -8.46
CA ARG A 116 0.21 11.61 -7.04
C ARG A 116 1.13 10.72 -6.20
N GLY A 117 1.94 9.88 -6.84
CA GLY A 117 2.96 9.04 -6.19
C GLY A 117 4.34 9.71 -6.07
N LEU A 118 4.52 10.93 -6.59
CA LEU A 118 5.81 11.63 -6.62
C LEU A 118 5.99 12.67 -5.51
N GLY A 119 7.24 12.94 -5.14
CA GLY A 119 7.60 13.97 -4.16
C GLY A 119 7.41 13.52 -2.71
N THR A 120 7.93 14.29 -1.75
CA THR A 120 8.00 13.91 -0.33
C THR A 120 6.64 13.63 0.30
N TYR A 121 5.60 14.37 -0.11
CA TYR A 121 4.26 14.32 0.49
C TYR A 121 3.26 13.49 -0.31
N ALA A 122 3.73 12.69 -1.28
CA ALA A 122 2.85 11.82 -2.07
C ALA A 122 2.17 10.77 -1.19
N VAL A 123 0.87 10.60 -1.43
CA VAL A 123 -0.01 9.63 -0.78
C VAL A 123 -0.72 8.84 -1.89
N PRO A 124 -0.14 7.71 -2.36
CA PRO A 124 -0.69 6.94 -3.49
C PRO A 124 -1.87 6.05 -3.09
N TRP A 125 -2.80 6.56 -2.26
CA TRP A 125 -4.02 5.86 -1.85
C TRP A 125 -5.15 6.03 -2.87
N PHE A 126 -6.07 5.07 -2.89
CA PHE A 126 -7.25 5.09 -3.75
C PHE A 126 -6.95 5.09 -5.26
N THR A 127 -5.99 4.27 -5.70
CA THR A 127 -5.76 4.05 -7.14
C THR A 127 -6.76 3.05 -7.68
N LEU A 128 -7.11 3.16 -8.97
CA LEU A 128 -8.02 2.20 -9.61
C LEU A 128 -7.45 0.78 -9.57
N ALA A 129 -6.13 0.63 -9.65
CA ALA A 129 -5.47 -0.66 -9.48
C ALA A 129 -5.66 -1.24 -8.07
N SER A 130 -5.49 -0.44 -7.01
CA SER A 130 -5.63 -0.95 -5.63
C SER A 130 -7.06 -1.28 -5.25
N ALA A 131 -8.07 -0.69 -5.92
CA ALA A 131 -9.47 -1.09 -5.76
C ALA A 131 -9.71 -2.57 -6.16
N HIS A 132 -8.85 -3.13 -7.00
CA HIS A 132 -8.93 -4.50 -7.49
C HIS A 132 -8.09 -5.50 -6.70
N ALA A 133 -7.55 -5.10 -5.54
CA ALA A 133 -6.89 -6.04 -4.62
C ALA A 133 -7.87 -6.98 -3.90
N ALA A 134 -9.19 -6.72 -3.99
CA ALA A 134 -10.23 -7.58 -3.42
C ALA A 134 -10.14 -9.02 -3.96
N PRO A 135 -10.40 -10.07 -3.16
CA PRO A 135 -10.23 -11.47 -3.57
C PRO A 135 -10.93 -11.86 -4.87
N SER A 136 -12.14 -11.36 -5.11
CA SER A 136 -12.92 -11.61 -6.33
C SER A 136 -12.41 -10.85 -7.56
N ALA A 137 -11.61 -9.80 -7.37
CA ALA A 137 -10.98 -9.02 -8.43
C ALA A 137 -9.59 -9.53 -8.81
N ILE A 138 -8.94 -10.36 -7.97
CA ILE A 138 -7.59 -10.89 -8.20
C ILE A 138 -7.39 -11.46 -9.60
N PRO A 139 -8.30 -12.31 -10.17
CA PRO A 139 -8.12 -12.85 -11.52
C PRO A 139 -7.83 -11.76 -12.57
N LEU A 140 -8.53 -10.63 -12.49
CA LEU A 140 -8.30 -9.47 -13.34
C LEU A 140 -7.08 -8.65 -12.90
N ALA A 141 -6.97 -8.34 -11.61
CA ALA A 141 -5.93 -7.47 -11.06
C ALA A 141 -4.51 -7.93 -11.39
N THR A 142 -4.33 -9.24 -11.50
CA THR A 142 -3.04 -9.84 -11.85
C THR A 142 -2.51 -9.51 -13.24
N SER A 143 -3.31 -8.90 -14.12
CA SER A 143 -2.80 -8.31 -15.36
C SER A 143 -1.72 -7.25 -15.06
N VAL A 144 -1.70 -6.70 -13.85
CA VAL A 144 -0.63 -5.84 -13.31
C VAL A 144 0.74 -6.50 -13.36
N THR A 145 0.84 -7.83 -13.31
CA THR A 145 2.12 -8.55 -13.49
C THR A 145 2.79 -8.20 -14.83
N TRP A 146 2.00 -8.02 -15.88
CA TRP A 146 2.51 -7.73 -17.23
C TRP A 146 2.59 -6.24 -17.52
N LEU A 147 1.61 -5.49 -17.02
CA LEU A 147 1.36 -4.11 -17.42
C LEU A 147 1.78 -3.08 -16.35
N GLY A 148 1.91 -3.50 -15.09
CA GLY A 148 2.05 -2.61 -13.93
C GLY A 148 0.72 -1.96 -13.50
N ALA A 149 0.66 -1.48 -12.25
CA ALA A 149 -0.52 -0.82 -11.70
C ALA A 149 -1.03 0.39 -12.52
N PRO A 150 -0.17 1.29 -13.03
CA PRO A 150 -0.63 2.43 -13.83
C PRO A 150 -1.38 2.02 -15.11
N CYS A 151 -0.96 0.93 -15.76
CA CYS A 151 -1.62 0.43 -16.96
C CYS A 151 -2.96 -0.27 -16.65
N LEU A 152 -3.09 -0.94 -15.50
CA LEU A 152 -4.41 -1.41 -15.05
C LEU A 152 -5.35 -0.22 -14.78
N GLY A 153 -4.86 0.82 -14.10
CA GLY A 153 -5.61 2.05 -13.89
C GLY A 153 -6.05 2.70 -15.20
N PHE A 154 -5.14 2.78 -16.18
CA PHE A 154 -5.45 3.21 -17.54
C PHE A 154 -6.57 2.38 -18.17
N LEU A 155 -6.47 1.05 -18.13
CA LEU A 155 -7.46 0.16 -18.75
C LEU A 155 -8.85 0.34 -18.15
N ILE A 156 -8.93 0.46 -16.82
CA ILE A 156 -10.19 0.71 -16.10
C ILE A 156 -10.76 2.05 -16.56
N ALA A 157 -9.98 3.13 -16.47
CA ALA A 157 -10.43 4.47 -16.89
C ALA A 157 -10.85 4.52 -18.37
N PHE A 158 -10.10 3.84 -19.25
CA PHE A 158 -10.40 3.76 -20.69
C PHE A 158 -11.71 3.04 -20.96
N THR A 159 -11.92 1.90 -20.30
CA THR A 159 -13.17 1.13 -20.42
C THR A 159 -14.34 1.94 -19.90
N SER A 160 -14.22 2.51 -18.69
CA SER A 160 -15.24 3.39 -18.09
C SER A 160 -15.62 4.56 -19.00
N ALA A 161 -14.63 5.27 -19.55
CA ALA A 161 -14.87 6.41 -20.43
C ALA A 161 -15.45 5.98 -21.78
N THR A 162 -15.06 4.82 -22.32
CA THR A 162 -15.60 4.29 -23.59
C THR A 162 -17.06 3.89 -23.45
N LEU A 163 -17.42 3.22 -22.34
CA LEU A 163 -18.82 2.91 -22.03
C LEU A 163 -19.66 4.19 -21.88
N ALA A 164 -19.12 5.20 -21.17
CA ALA A 164 -19.79 6.48 -20.96
C ALA A 164 -19.97 7.26 -22.28
N GLU A 165 -18.93 7.39 -23.11
CA GLU A 165 -19.00 8.05 -24.42
C GLU A 165 -20.00 7.35 -25.34
N GLY A 166 -19.97 6.01 -25.36
CA GLY A 166 -20.89 5.22 -26.15
C GLY A 166 -22.36 5.36 -25.73
N ALA A 167 -22.62 5.44 -24.42
CA ALA A 167 -23.94 5.74 -23.87
C ALA A 167 -24.42 7.15 -24.25
N LEU A 168 -23.54 8.16 -24.17
CA LEU A 168 -23.83 9.53 -24.59
C LEU A 168 -24.13 9.63 -26.09
N GLN A 169 -23.42 8.86 -26.93
CA GLN A 169 -23.63 8.81 -28.37
C GLN A 169 -24.74 7.84 -28.82
N ARG A 170 -25.36 7.09 -27.89
CA ARG A 170 -26.38 6.05 -28.16
C ARG A 170 -25.96 4.98 -29.18
N ARG A 171 -24.70 4.53 -29.16
CA ARG A 171 -24.14 3.55 -30.14
C ARG A 171 -23.88 2.18 -29.52
N GLY A 172 -24.66 1.13 -29.78
CA GLY A 172 -24.54 -0.16 -29.04
C GLY A 172 -23.18 -0.93 -29.06
N ARG A 173 -22.22 -0.60 -29.94
CA ARG A 173 -20.97 -1.38 -30.10
C ARG A 173 -19.89 -1.11 -29.03
N PHE A 174 -20.07 -0.13 -28.13
CA PHE A 174 -19.07 0.18 -27.09
C PHE A 174 -18.91 -0.92 -26.03
N ALA A 175 -19.93 -1.78 -25.83
CA ALA A 175 -19.87 -2.85 -24.84
C ALA A 175 -18.77 -3.88 -25.13
N LEU A 176 -18.30 -3.98 -26.38
CA LEU A 176 -17.19 -4.85 -26.77
C LEU A 176 -15.87 -4.49 -26.07
N VAL A 177 -15.72 -3.26 -25.57
CA VAL A 177 -14.51 -2.86 -24.80
C VAL A 177 -14.35 -3.70 -23.52
N LEU A 178 -15.43 -4.24 -22.96
CA LEU A 178 -15.40 -5.13 -21.80
C LEU A 178 -14.70 -6.46 -22.08
N LEU A 179 -14.55 -6.85 -23.35
CA LEU A 179 -13.82 -8.06 -23.71
C LEU A 179 -12.32 -7.95 -23.42
N ILE A 180 -11.75 -6.73 -23.38
CA ILE A 180 -10.33 -6.51 -23.10
C ILE A 180 -9.94 -6.94 -21.68
N PRO A 181 -10.57 -6.40 -20.60
CA PRO A 181 -10.27 -6.86 -19.26
C PRO A 181 -10.62 -8.33 -19.04
N ILE A 182 -11.69 -8.84 -19.65
CA ILE A 182 -12.04 -10.28 -19.58
C ILE A 182 -10.93 -11.13 -20.20
N ALA A 183 -10.45 -10.78 -21.39
CA ALA A 183 -9.35 -11.50 -22.05
C ALA A 183 -8.08 -11.49 -21.20
N LEU A 184 -7.73 -10.34 -20.60
CA LEU A 184 -6.57 -10.22 -19.70
C LEU A 184 -6.71 -11.08 -18.45
N ALA A 185 -7.91 -11.19 -17.87
CA ALA A 185 -8.19 -12.03 -16.71
C ALA A 185 -8.06 -13.53 -17.02
N LEU A 186 -8.16 -13.92 -18.29
CA LEU A 186 -8.06 -15.31 -18.76
C LEU A 186 -6.62 -15.72 -19.16
N ILE A 187 -5.66 -14.79 -19.21
CA ILE A 187 -4.27 -15.11 -19.59
C ILE A 187 -3.67 -16.04 -18.52
N PRO A 188 -3.25 -17.27 -18.90
CA PRO A 188 -2.59 -18.20 -17.98
C PRO A 188 -1.31 -17.61 -17.41
N ARG A 189 -0.98 -17.95 -16.18
CA ARG A 189 0.19 -17.40 -15.50
C ARG A 189 1.29 -18.45 -15.35
N PRO A 190 2.57 -18.06 -15.47
CA PRO A 190 3.66 -18.95 -15.12
C PRO A 190 3.58 -19.28 -13.63
N THR A 191 3.39 -20.56 -13.33
CA THR A 191 3.58 -21.11 -11.99
C THR A 191 5.04 -21.55 -11.85
N PRO A 192 5.73 -21.24 -10.73
CA PRO A 192 7.11 -21.70 -10.54
C PRO A 192 7.22 -23.22 -10.72
N HIS A 193 8.20 -23.68 -11.51
CA HIS A 193 8.39 -25.10 -11.82
C HIS A 193 9.07 -25.88 -10.68
N ARG A 194 9.93 -25.25 -9.87
CA ARG A 194 10.42 -25.80 -8.58
C ARG A 194 9.99 -24.93 -7.41
N GLN A 195 9.54 -25.59 -6.34
CA GLN A 195 9.11 -24.92 -5.11
C GLN A 195 10.23 -25.04 -4.07
N ARG A 196 11.02 -23.97 -3.91
CA ARG A 196 11.79 -23.77 -2.67
C ARG A 196 10.86 -23.11 -1.66
N PHE A 197 10.89 -23.59 -0.43
CA PHE A 197 10.10 -23.03 0.65
C PHE A 197 11.01 -22.32 1.64
N LEU A 198 10.52 -21.21 2.17
CA LEU A 198 11.09 -20.55 3.33
C LEU A 198 10.03 -20.57 4.44
N HIS A 199 10.33 -21.22 5.55
CA HIS A 199 9.47 -21.29 6.72
C HIS A 199 9.65 -20.03 7.57
N LEU A 200 8.59 -19.23 7.64
CA LEU A 200 8.58 -17.98 8.38
C LEU A 200 7.73 -18.12 9.64
N ALA A 201 8.17 -17.50 10.72
CA ALA A 201 7.35 -17.20 11.89
C ALA A 201 7.17 -15.70 12.00
N LEU A 202 5.98 -15.20 11.63
CA LEU A 202 5.65 -13.78 11.70
C LEU A 202 4.99 -13.51 13.05
N ILE A 203 5.59 -12.66 13.86
CA ILE A 203 5.15 -12.41 15.24
C ILE A 203 4.31 -11.15 15.31
N GLN A 204 3.15 -11.25 15.94
CA GLN A 204 2.25 -10.12 16.21
C GLN A 204 1.99 -10.08 17.71
N ALA A 205 2.37 -9.00 18.39
CA ALA A 205 2.07 -8.85 19.82
C ALA A 205 0.61 -8.44 20.07
N GLY A 206 -0.08 -7.91 19.06
CA GLY A 206 -1.46 -7.45 19.23
C GLY A 206 -1.56 -6.26 20.17
N ARG A 207 -2.78 -5.97 20.64
CA ARG A 207 -3.01 -4.98 21.71
C ARG A 207 -2.68 -5.65 23.03
N ALA A 208 -1.40 -5.77 23.35
CA ALA A 208 -0.98 -6.38 24.60
C ALA A 208 -1.42 -5.51 25.79
N ASP A 209 -2.12 -6.10 26.76
CA ASP A 209 -2.47 -5.46 28.04
C ASP A 209 -1.24 -5.30 28.96
N SER A 210 -0.17 -6.05 28.67
CA SER A 210 1.13 -6.04 29.32
C SER A 210 2.21 -5.44 28.41
N ASN A 211 3.47 -5.44 28.88
CA ASN A 211 4.59 -4.97 28.07
C ASN A 211 4.68 -5.73 26.72
N ALA A 212 4.56 -5.01 25.61
CA ALA A 212 4.53 -5.58 24.26
C ALA A 212 5.80 -6.36 23.92
N TYR A 213 6.98 -5.93 24.40
CA TYR A 213 8.23 -6.62 24.09
C TYR A 213 8.29 -8.01 24.74
N GLU A 214 7.77 -8.19 25.96
CA GLU A 214 7.72 -9.49 26.63
C GLU A 214 6.86 -10.49 25.84
N THR A 215 5.78 -9.98 25.23
CA THR A 215 4.94 -10.77 24.32
C THR A 215 5.74 -11.23 23.11
N TYR A 216 6.52 -10.35 22.48
CA TYR A 216 7.40 -10.72 21.37
C TYR A 216 8.43 -11.78 21.77
N LEU A 217 9.05 -11.67 22.94
CA LEU A 217 10.00 -12.65 23.45
C LEU A 217 9.34 -14.02 23.67
N ALA A 218 8.19 -14.05 24.36
CA ALA A 218 7.45 -15.28 24.64
C ALA A 218 6.97 -15.98 23.36
N LEU A 219 6.41 -15.21 22.41
CA LEU A 219 5.96 -15.74 21.12
C LEU A 219 7.14 -16.22 20.26
N SER A 220 8.29 -15.55 20.30
CA SER A 220 9.49 -15.97 19.57
C SER A 220 10.05 -17.29 20.10
N ARG A 221 10.17 -17.45 21.42
CA ARG A 221 10.56 -18.73 22.05
C ARG A 221 9.59 -19.86 21.72
N LYS A 222 8.29 -19.57 21.66
CA LYS A 222 7.27 -20.53 21.23
C LYS A 222 7.42 -20.89 19.74
N ALA A 223 7.65 -19.90 18.88
CA ALA A 223 7.83 -20.09 17.45
C ALA A 223 9.08 -20.92 17.11
N ALA A 224 10.16 -20.72 17.87
CA ALA A 224 11.43 -21.43 17.70
C ALA A 224 11.29 -22.97 17.79
N ARG A 225 10.30 -23.48 18.52
CA ARG A 225 9.99 -24.93 18.61
C ARG A 225 9.62 -25.56 17.26
N SER A 226 9.20 -24.75 16.29
CA SER A 226 8.90 -25.21 14.93
C SER A 226 10.07 -25.09 13.97
N HIS A 227 11.24 -24.66 14.44
CA HIS A 227 12.47 -24.44 13.66
C HIS A 227 12.27 -23.67 12.35
N PRO A 228 11.65 -22.47 12.38
CA PRO A 228 11.52 -21.63 11.20
C PRO A 228 12.89 -21.17 10.69
N ASP A 229 12.97 -20.89 9.39
CA ASP A 229 14.17 -20.32 8.76
C ASP A 229 14.38 -18.84 9.14
N LEU A 230 13.31 -18.14 9.51
CA LEU A 230 13.33 -16.73 9.91
C LEU A 230 12.16 -16.39 10.85
N ILE A 231 12.46 -15.72 11.96
CA ILE A 231 11.45 -15.06 12.80
C ILE A 231 11.43 -13.57 12.45
N VAL A 232 10.22 -13.02 12.25
CA VAL A 232 10.05 -11.63 11.82
C VAL A 232 9.23 -10.85 12.84
N TRP A 233 9.75 -9.71 13.28
CA TRP A 233 9.05 -8.75 14.12
C TRP A 233 8.71 -7.47 13.32
N PRO A 234 7.57 -6.84 13.60
CA PRO A 234 7.09 -5.68 12.85
C PRO A 234 7.87 -4.39 13.18
N GLU A 235 7.48 -3.30 12.52
CA GLU A 235 8.07 -1.96 12.69
C GLU A 235 8.01 -1.50 14.16
N GLY A 236 9.12 -0.95 14.66
CA GLY A 236 9.23 -0.40 16.01
C GLY A 236 9.18 -1.41 17.16
N ALA A 237 8.87 -2.69 16.91
CA ALA A 237 8.65 -3.71 17.94
C ALA A 237 9.87 -4.00 18.84
N ALA A 238 11.07 -3.78 18.31
CA ALA A 238 12.32 -4.11 18.99
C ALA A 238 13.02 -2.88 19.63
N THR A 239 12.41 -1.70 19.56
CA THR A 239 13.01 -0.42 19.98
C THR A 239 13.52 -0.45 21.43
N GLU A 240 12.73 -0.96 22.37
CA GLU A 240 13.09 -0.97 23.80
C GLU A 240 14.16 -2.01 24.19
N LEU A 241 14.36 -3.05 23.38
CA LEU A 241 15.32 -4.12 23.67
C LEU A 241 16.77 -3.72 23.39
N GLY A 242 16.97 -2.92 22.35
CA GLY A 242 18.29 -2.57 21.83
C GLY A 242 19.03 -3.75 21.19
N THR A 243 20.01 -3.43 20.33
CA THR A 243 20.74 -4.39 19.49
C THR A 243 21.38 -5.54 20.28
N THR A 244 22.02 -5.25 21.43
CA THR A 244 22.73 -6.27 22.22
C THR A 244 21.81 -7.38 22.72
N ARG A 245 20.61 -7.04 23.20
CA ARG A 245 19.64 -8.05 23.68
C ARG A 245 19.02 -8.83 22.53
N LEU A 246 18.82 -8.17 21.38
CA LEU A 246 18.33 -8.83 20.17
C LEU A 246 19.35 -9.86 19.64
N CYS A 247 20.64 -9.52 19.64
CA CYS A 247 21.70 -10.47 19.28
C CYS A 247 21.77 -11.66 20.26
N ALA A 248 21.62 -11.39 21.56
CA ALA A 248 21.55 -12.46 22.56
C ALA A 248 20.33 -13.37 22.37
N LEU A 249 19.16 -12.80 22.05
CA LEU A 249 17.95 -13.56 21.74
C LEU A 249 18.11 -14.42 20.48
N ALA A 250 18.65 -13.86 19.39
CA ALA A 250 18.88 -14.62 18.16
C ALA A 250 19.78 -15.83 18.41
N ARG A 251 20.84 -15.64 19.23
CA ARG A 251 21.73 -16.72 19.68
C ARG A 251 21.04 -17.73 20.59
N GLU A 252 20.20 -17.27 21.53
CA GLU A 252 19.39 -18.14 22.40
C GLU A 252 18.49 -19.07 21.57
N LEU A 253 17.85 -18.52 20.53
CA LEU A 253 16.91 -19.25 19.69
C LEU A 253 17.61 -20.09 18.61
N GLY A 254 18.86 -19.78 18.25
CA GLY A 254 19.58 -20.41 17.15
C GLY A 254 18.94 -20.15 15.78
N ILE A 255 18.11 -19.11 15.65
CA ILE A 255 17.29 -18.80 14.47
C ILE A 255 17.50 -17.33 14.07
N PRO A 256 17.66 -17.01 12.77
CA PRO A 256 17.74 -15.64 12.32
C PRO A 256 16.51 -14.80 12.70
N LEU A 257 16.75 -13.53 13.08
CA LEU A 257 15.72 -12.55 13.42
C LEU A 257 15.77 -11.38 12.44
N LEU A 258 14.64 -11.04 11.83
CA LEU A 258 14.42 -9.76 11.16
C LEU A 258 13.50 -8.90 12.02
N VAL A 259 13.99 -7.77 12.53
CA VAL A 259 13.25 -6.96 13.50
C VAL A 259 13.20 -5.49 13.10
N GLY A 260 12.06 -4.84 13.34
CA GLY A 260 11.90 -3.39 13.18
C GLY A 260 12.17 -2.64 14.48
N LEU A 261 12.92 -1.54 14.41
CA LEU A 261 13.25 -0.69 15.56
C LEU A 261 13.44 0.78 15.14
N TYR A 262 13.23 1.68 16.09
CA TYR A 262 13.66 3.06 15.98
C TYR A 262 15.03 3.22 16.64
N GLU A 263 15.92 3.96 16.00
CA GLU A 263 17.24 4.29 16.54
C GLU A 263 17.40 5.81 16.56
N ASP A 264 17.83 6.34 17.70
CA ASP A 264 18.17 7.75 17.80
C ASP A 264 19.33 8.06 16.85
N GLY A 265 19.23 9.19 16.16
CA GLY A 265 20.25 9.64 15.24
C GLY A 265 20.86 10.98 15.64
N PRO A 266 21.96 11.37 14.98
CA PRO A 266 22.54 12.70 15.18
C PRO A 266 21.51 13.79 14.88
N ASP A 267 21.70 14.96 15.48
CA ASP A 267 20.84 16.15 15.32
C ASP A 267 19.36 15.91 15.67
N GLN A 268 19.08 14.98 16.59
CA GLN A 268 17.72 14.59 16.99
C GLN A 268 16.88 14.07 15.80
N ARG A 269 17.54 13.44 14.82
CA ARG A 269 16.87 12.85 13.66
C ARG A 269 16.85 11.32 13.78
N PRO A 270 15.78 10.74 14.33
CA PRO A 270 15.69 9.29 14.46
C PRO A 270 15.67 8.59 13.10
N THR A 271 15.98 7.31 13.11
CA THR A 271 15.93 6.45 11.93
C THR A 271 15.00 5.27 12.20
N ASN A 272 14.12 4.98 11.24
CA ASN A 272 13.27 3.79 11.27
C ASN A 272 13.99 2.67 10.51
N LEU A 273 14.33 1.61 11.23
CA LEU A 273 15.26 0.58 10.78
C LEU A 273 14.61 -0.80 10.78
N ALA A 274 15.06 -1.64 9.85
CA ALA A 274 14.98 -3.08 9.94
C ALA A 274 16.39 -3.65 10.10
N LEU A 275 16.56 -4.58 11.03
CA LEU A 275 17.82 -5.20 11.40
C LEU A 275 17.73 -6.71 11.20
N LEU A 276 18.65 -7.30 10.43
CA LEU A 276 18.79 -8.74 10.29
C LEU A 276 19.93 -9.25 11.17
N ILE A 277 19.63 -10.24 12.01
CA ILE A 277 20.58 -10.92 12.90
C ILE A 277 20.53 -12.41 12.59
N ASP A 278 21.66 -13.10 12.53
CA ASP A 278 21.71 -14.54 12.35
C ASP A 278 21.54 -15.33 13.66
N GLY A 279 21.43 -16.65 13.56
CA GLY A 279 21.30 -17.55 14.72
C GLY A 279 22.54 -17.63 15.62
N GLU A 280 23.67 -17.02 15.24
CA GLU A 280 24.86 -16.89 16.09
C GLU A 280 24.87 -15.55 16.86
N GLY A 281 23.88 -14.68 16.59
CA GLY A 281 23.78 -13.34 17.16
C GLY A 281 24.68 -12.32 16.47
N ARG A 282 25.07 -12.55 15.21
CA ARG A 282 25.81 -11.58 14.39
C ARG A 282 24.83 -10.74 13.58
N GLU A 283 25.07 -9.43 13.54
CA GLU A 283 24.35 -8.53 12.65
C GLU A 283 24.78 -8.79 11.20
N LEU A 284 23.82 -9.13 10.34
CA LEU A 284 24.05 -9.36 8.90
C LEU A 284 23.79 -8.12 8.07
N GLY A 285 22.98 -7.18 8.57
CA GLY A 285 22.74 -5.92 7.89
C GLY A 285 21.59 -5.10 8.47
N ARG A 286 21.56 -3.84 8.04
CA ARG A 286 20.54 -2.85 8.40
C ARG A 286 19.90 -2.27 7.15
N TYR A 287 18.63 -1.95 7.25
CA TYR A 287 17.86 -1.23 6.24
C TYR A 287 17.18 -0.04 6.90
N ALA A 288 17.46 1.16 6.39
CA ALA A 288 16.74 2.37 6.81
C ALA A 288 15.58 2.64 5.86
N LYS A 289 14.41 2.96 6.42
CA LYS A 289 13.21 3.34 5.68
C LYS A 289 13.53 4.47 4.72
N ARG A 290 13.25 4.28 3.43
CA ARG A 290 13.60 5.23 2.36
C ARG A 290 12.46 6.18 2.11
N ARG A 291 11.23 5.68 2.18
CA ARG A 291 10.02 6.46 1.98
C ARG A 291 9.28 6.64 3.31
N LEU A 292 9.53 7.81 3.89
CA LEU A 292 8.96 8.26 5.14
C LEU A 292 7.49 8.66 4.98
N ALA A 293 6.69 8.38 6.00
CA ALA A 293 5.29 8.75 6.08
C ALA A 293 5.14 10.26 6.37
N PRO A 294 4.41 11.01 5.52
CA PRO A 294 4.05 12.40 5.82
C PRO A 294 3.27 12.49 7.14
N PHE A 295 3.56 13.50 7.95
CA PHE A 295 2.99 13.77 9.27
C PHE A 295 3.29 12.74 10.37
N GLY A 296 3.78 11.55 10.03
CA GLY A 296 4.26 10.55 11.01
C GLY A 296 5.77 10.58 11.21
N GLU A 297 6.54 10.74 10.12
CA GLU A 297 8.00 10.68 10.12
C GLU A 297 8.65 11.88 9.43
N VAL A 298 7.90 12.55 8.55
CA VAL A 298 8.23 13.89 8.03
C VAL A 298 7.23 14.86 8.59
N TYR A 299 7.67 16.01 9.07
CA TYR A 299 6.81 17.01 9.74
C TYR A 299 6.71 18.27 8.88
N PRO A 300 5.74 18.34 7.94
CA PRO A 300 5.48 19.53 7.15
C PRO A 300 5.28 20.74 8.04
N PHE A 301 5.91 21.84 7.68
CA PHE A 301 5.74 23.11 8.36
C PHE A 301 6.12 23.14 9.86
N GLN A 302 6.89 22.17 10.37
CA GLN A 302 7.25 22.05 11.79
C GLN A 302 7.81 23.34 12.38
N ARG A 303 8.62 24.09 11.62
CA ARG A 303 9.19 25.38 12.04
C ARG A 303 8.14 26.46 12.31
N TRP A 304 7.00 26.43 11.63
CA TRP A 304 5.94 27.44 11.77
C TRP A 304 4.84 27.02 12.74
N ILE A 305 4.64 25.72 12.96
CA ILE A 305 3.63 25.17 13.88
C ILE A 305 4.21 24.17 14.91
N PRO A 306 5.32 24.49 15.61
CA PRO A 306 6.00 23.54 16.50
C PRO A 306 5.10 23.10 17.66
N GLY A 307 4.23 23.98 18.16
CA GLY A 307 3.29 23.67 19.25
C GLY A 307 2.26 22.60 18.89
N VAL A 308 1.88 22.49 17.61
CA VAL A 308 0.96 21.43 17.15
C VAL A 308 1.65 20.07 17.25
N TYR A 309 2.87 19.96 16.73
CA TYR A 309 3.64 18.71 16.80
C TYR A 309 4.00 18.32 18.24
N ALA A 310 4.37 19.29 19.07
CA ALA A 310 4.64 19.06 20.48
C ALA A 310 3.41 18.54 21.25
N ALA A 311 2.20 18.99 20.89
CA ALA A 311 0.95 18.47 21.48
C ALA A 311 0.69 16.99 21.13
N PHE A 312 1.29 16.48 20.06
CA PHE A 312 1.29 15.06 19.70
C PHE A 312 2.53 14.31 20.21
N GLY A 313 3.33 14.90 21.10
CA GLY A 313 4.54 14.29 21.67
C GLY A 313 5.73 14.23 20.71
N ILE A 314 5.66 14.94 19.58
CA ILE A 314 6.73 14.96 18.57
C ILE A 314 7.69 16.11 18.94
N HIS A 315 8.83 15.75 19.52
CA HIS A 315 9.85 16.68 19.98
C HIS A 315 11.17 16.61 19.18
N HIS A 316 11.22 15.75 18.17
CA HIS A 316 12.41 15.51 17.37
C HIS A 316 12.25 16.05 15.95
N GLU A 317 13.34 16.12 15.21
CA GLU A 317 13.35 16.52 13.81
C GLU A 317 12.82 15.39 12.90
N SER A 318 12.50 15.71 11.65
CA SER A 318 12.05 14.67 10.70
C SER A 318 13.07 13.54 10.57
N PHE A 319 12.57 12.30 10.48
CA PHE A 319 13.38 11.08 10.41
C PHE A 319 14.40 11.14 9.26
N ARG A 320 15.47 10.35 9.38
CA ARG A 320 16.46 10.20 8.30
C ARG A 320 15.95 9.23 7.24
N HIS A 321 16.16 9.59 5.98
CA HIS A 321 15.89 8.71 4.85
C HIS A 321 17.01 7.69 4.66
N GLY A 322 16.64 6.43 4.42
CA GLY A 322 17.53 5.44 3.83
C GLY A 322 17.79 5.71 2.35
N THR A 323 18.92 5.20 1.85
CA THR A 323 19.39 5.45 0.48
C THR A 323 19.47 4.19 -0.38
N ALA A 324 19.65 3.02 0.22
CA ALA A 324 19.85 1.75 -0.49
C ALA A 324 18.61 0.84 -0.42
N PRO A 325 18.33 0.01 -1.44
CA PRO A 325 17.31 -1.03 -1.37
C PRO A 325 17.54 -1.98 -0.19
N GLY A 326 16.48 -2.32 0.54
CA GLY A 326 16.56 -3.30 1.63
C GLY A 326 16.58 -4.70 1.05
N VAL A 327 17.76 -5.25 0.78
CA VAL A 327 17.93 -6.65 0.39
C VAL A 327 18.95 -7.29 1.31
N PHE A 328 18.54 -8.39 1.94
CA PHE A 328 19.41 -9.18 2.80
C PHE A 328 19.54 -10.60 2.29
N THR A 329 20.68 -11.22 2.57
CA THR A 329 20.92 -12.63 2.30
C THR A 329 20.85 -13.39 3.62
N LEU A 330 19.95 -14.36 3.71
CA LEU A 330 19.85 -15.25 4.86
C LEU A 330 21.05 -16.22 4.89
N PRO A 331 21.41 -16.79 6.06
CA PRO A 331 22.48 -17.79 6.15
C PRO A 331 22.31 -18.99 5.21
N SER A 332 21.05 -19.32 4.90
CA SER A 332 20.66 -20.38 3.97
C SER A 332 20.83 -20.01 2.47
N GLY A 333 21.23 -18.77 2.17
CA GLY A 333 21.56 -18.24 0.85
C GLY A 333 20.40 -17.54 0.11
N GLN A 334 19.17 -17.64 0.61
CA GLN A 334 18.00 -16.98 0.01
C GLN A 334 18.03 -15.48 0.29
N ARG A 335 17.53 -14.70 -0.67
CA ARG A 335 17.49 -13.23 -0.56
C ARG A 335 16.09 -12.74 -0.25
N ILE A 336 15.97 -11.92 0.79
CA ILE A 336 14.73 -11.25 1.20
C ILE A 336 14.83 -9.76 0.90
N GLY A 337 13.74 -9.18 0.39
CA GLY A 337 13.57 -7.75 0.23
C GLY A 337 12.75 -7.20 1.38
N VAL A 338 13.19 -6.13 2.02
CA VAL A 338 12.52 -5.51 3.16
C VAL A 338 12.10 -4.09 2.81
N GLY A 339 10.86 -3.77 3.14
CA GLY A 339 10.33 -2.42 3.20
C GLY A 339 9.61 -2.21 4.53
N ILE A 340 9.34 -0.97 4.90
CA ILE A 340 8.73 -0.64 6.18
C ILE A 340 7.41 0.11 5.94
N CYS A 341 6.30 -0.47 6.38
CA CYS A 341 5.00 0.17 6.53
C CYS A 341 4.53 0.86 5.24
N PHE A 342 4.46 2.19 5.26
CA PHE A 342 4.02 3.06 4.16
C PHE A 342 4.72 2.78 2.83
N GLU A 343 5.93 2.21 2.85
CA GLU A 343 6.69 1.85 1.66
C GLU A 343 6.02 0.81 0.77
N SER A 344 5.12 -0.03 1.32
CA SER A 344 4.35 -1.00 0.53
C SER A 344 3.47 -0.33 -0.53
N ALA A 345 3.05 0.91 -0.31
CA ALA A 345 2.26 1.70 -1.24
C ALA A 345 3.07 2.22 -2.44
N PHE A 346 4.40 2.09 -2.43
CA PHE A 346 5.29 2.61 -3.47
C PHE A 346 5.88 1.47 -4.33
N PRO A 347 5.43 1.31 -5.60
CA PRO A 347 5.89 0.20 -6.46
C PRO A 347 7.41 0.15 -6.64
N TRP A 348 8.07 1.31 -6.62
CA TRP A 348 9.51 1.41 -6.84
C TRP A 348 10.34 0.80 -5.69
N VAL A 349 9.81 0.76 -4.46
CA VAL A 349 10.52 0.14 -3.32
C VAL A 349 10.63 -1.37 -3.54
N ALA A 350 9.49 -2.03 -3.77
CA ALA A 350 9.43 -3.47 -4.01
C ALA A 350 10.17 -3.90 -5.29
N SER A 351 10.02 -3.13 -6.37
CA SER A 351 10.66 -3.47 -7.65
C SER A 351 12.17 -3.30 -7.62
N GLN A 352 12.71 -2.34 -6.87
CA GLN A 352 14.16 -2.24 -6.69
C GLN A 352 14.73 -3.40 -5.88
N SER A 353 14.06 -3.83 -4.80
CA SER A 353 14.49 -5.01 -4.04
C SER A 353 14.41 -6.29 -4.88
N THR A 354 13.36 -6.43 -5.70
CA THR A 354 13.20 -7.58 -6.60
C THR A 354 14.27 -7.59 -7.70
N LYS A 355 14.57 -6.44 -8.31
CA LYS A 355 15.67 -6.30 -9.29
C LYS A 355 17.05 -6.58 -8.69
N ALA A 356 17.24 -6.27 -7.41
CA ALA A 356 18.43 -6.64 -6.66
C ALA A 356 18.44 -8.12 -6.21
N GLY A 357 17.44 -8.91 -6.63
CA GLY A 357 17.43 -10.36 -6.51
C GLY A 357 16.66 -10.91 -5.30
N ALA A 358 15.82 -10.11 -4.65
CA ALA A 358 14.91 -10.59 -3.62
C ALA A 358 13.93 -11.65 -4.17
N GLN A 359 13.79 -12.75 -3.42
CA GLN A 359 12.90 -13.88 -3.71
C GLN A 359 11.61 -13.82 -2.88
N LEU A 360 11.64 -13.13 -1.74
CA LEU A 360 10.50 -12.85 -0.86
C LEU A 360 10.54 -11.37 -0.48
N LEU A 361 9.40 -10.72 -0.42
CA LEU A 361 9.27 -9.35 0.08
C LEU A 361 8.64 -9.36 1.48
N LEU A 362 9.17 -8.58 2.39
CA LEU A 362 8.70 -8.42 3.76
C LEU A 362 8.40 -6.94 4.01
N PHE A 363 7.17 -6.63 4.43
CA PHE A 363 6.80 -5.30 4.89
C PHE A 363 6.59 -5.32 6.41
N LEU A 364 7.48 -4.63 7.13
CA LEU A 364 7.36 -4.47 8.58
C LEU A 364 6.47 -3.27 8.86
N THR A 365 5.35 -3.45 9.55
CA THR A 365 4.29 -2.44 9.63
C THR A 365 3.88 -2.16 11.06
N SER A 366 3.72 -0.88 11.42
CA SER A 366 3.10 -0.45 12.66
C SER A 366 1.75 0.19 12.39
N ASP A 367 0.69 -0.54 12.74
CA ASP A 367 -0.70 -0.10 12.55
C ASP A 367 -1.37 0.31 13.87
N GLN A 368 -0.58 0.58 14.91
CA GLN A 368 -1.10 0.81 16.27
C GLN A 368 -2.09 1.98 16.31
N SER A 369 -1.82 3.03 15.54
CA SER A 369 -2.59 4.28 15.52
C SER A 369 -3.93 4.17 14.80
N PHE A 370 -4.17 3.12 14.00
CA PHE A 370 -5.36 3.02 13.15
C PHE A 370 -6.45 2.08 13.68
N GLY A 371 -6.19 1.37 14.79
CA GLY A 371 -7.17 0.50 15.44
C GLY A 371 -7.81 -0.52 14.48
N GLN A 372 -9.06 -0.90 14.72
CA GLN A 372 -9.83 -1.74 13.80
C GLN A 372 -10.55 -0.88 12.75
N SER A 373 -9.79 -0.20 11.91
CA SER A 373 -10.34 0.63 10.84
C SER A 373 -10.12 0.01 9.45
N ALA A 374 -10.71 0.65 8.44
CA ALA A 374 -10.53 0.25 7.04
C ALA A 374 -9.09 0.40 6.53
N GLU A 375 -8.27 1.22 7.21
CA GLU A 375 -6.86 1.46 6.88
C GLU A 375 -6.09 0.14 6.81
N LEU A 376 -6.26 -0.75 7.79
CA LEU A 376 -5.55 -2.03 7.86
C LEU A 376 -5.70 -2.86 6.57
N ALA A 377 -6.93 -2.92 6.07
CA ALA A 377 -7.25 -3.65 4.85
C ALA A 377 -6.76 -2.89 3.61
N GLN A 378 -6.91 -1.57 3.57
CA GLN A 378 -6.39 -0.73 2.48
C GLN A 378 -4.86 -0.82 2.36
N HIS A 379 -4.14 -0.93 3.48
CA HIS A 379 -2.69 -1.07 3.51
C HIS A 379 -2.24 -2.46 3.06
N ARG A 380 -2.90 -3.54 3.54
CA ARG A 380 -2.69 -4.91 3.03
C ARG A 380 -2.93 -4.99 1.52
N ASP A 381 -3.94 -4.28 1.01
CA ASP A 381 -4.27 -4.25 -0.41
C ASP A 381 -3.13 -3.66 -1.27
N GLN A 382 -2.30 -2.75 -0.70
CA GLN A 382 -1.06 -2.31 -1.33
C GLN A 382 -0.04 -3.44 -1.44
N ALA A 383 0.14 -4.22 -0.37
CA ALA A 383 1.04 -5.38 -0.35
C ALA A 383 0.60 -6.46 -1.36
N ILE A 384 -0.71 -6.63 -1.58
CA ILE A 384 -1.27 -7.53 -2.61
C ILE A 384 -0.81 -7.11 -4.01
N LEU A 385 -0.88 -5.81 -4.33
CA LEU A 385 -0.36 -5.30 -5.60
C LEU A 385 1.15 -5.57 -5.74
N ARG A 386 1.94 -5.34 -4.68
CA ARG A 386 3.40 -5.58 -4.72
C ARG A 386 3.72 -7.05 -5.01
N ALA A 387 2.93 -7.99 -4.49
CA ALA A 387 3.12 -9.41 -4.77
C ALA A 387 2.92 -9.73 -6.26
N MET A 388 1.83 -9.22 -6.84
CA MET A 388 1.49 -9.43 -8.25
C MET A 388 2.46 -8.74 -9.21
N GLU A 389 2.83 -7.49 -8.94
CA GLU A 389 3.75 -6.70 -9.78
C GLU A 389 5.14 -7.32 -9.88
N ASN A 390 5.62 -7.92 -8.79
CA ASN A 390 6.98 -8.44 -8.70
C ASN A 390 7.05 -9.95 -8.92
N GLN A 391 5.90 -10.62 -9.03
CA GLN A 391 5.81 -12.09 -9.00
C GLN A 391 6.62 -12.67 -7.83
N ARG A 392 6.50 -12.06 -6.66
CA ARG A 392 7.15 -12.49 -5.41
C ARG A 392 6.09 -12.73 -4.34
N PRO A 393 6.23 -13.76 -3.50
CA PRO A 393 5.47 -13.78 -2.26
C PRO A 393 5.79 -12.52 -1.45
N VAL A 394 4.79 -12.01 -0.75
CA VAL A 394 4.90 -10.87 0.17
C VAL A 394 4.40 -11.31 1.52
N ALA A 395 5.13 -11.03 2.59
CA ALA A 395 4.58 -11.09 3.94
C ALA A 395 4.50 -9.68 4.54
N GLN A 396 3.32 -9.27 4.98
CA GLN A 396 3.13 -8.08 5.80
C GLN A 396 3.12 -8.53 7.26
N VAL A 397 3.95 -7.92 8.09
CA VAL A 397 4.07 -8.25 9.51
C VAL A 397 3.69 -7.00 10.29
N ALA A 398 2.57 -7.06 11.00
CA ALA A 398 1.99 -5.89 11.66
C ALA A 398 2.07 -6.02 13.19
N THR A 399 2.23 -4.90 13.90
CA THR A 399 2.19 -4.85 15.38
C THR A 399 0.81 -5.26 15.92
N THR A 400 -0.24 -4.63 15.40
CA THR A 400 -1.66 -4.83 15.77
C THR A 400 -2.57 -5.02 14.56
N GLY A 401 -2.04 -4.90 13.34
CA GLY A 401 -2.81 -4.90 12.10
C GLY A 401 -3.00 -6.29 11.49
N LEU A 402 -3.01 -6.35 10.16
CA LEU A 402 -3.17 -7.58 9.39
C LEU A 402 -1.80 -8.21 9.06
N THR A 403 -1.28 -9.03 9.97
CA THR A 403 -0.15 -9.92 9.64
C THR A 403 -0.60 -10.98 8.65
N THR A 404 -0.03 -11.01 7.44
CA THR A 404 -0.50 -11.84 6.33
C THR A 404 0.64 -12.38 5.46
N LEU A 405 0.42 -13.57 4.89
CA LEU A 405 1.22 -14.09 3.77
C LEU A 405 0.39 -14.00 2.49
N ILE A 406 0.97 -13.37 1.48
CA ILE A 406 0.40 -13.13 0.16
C ILE A 406 1.27 -13.87 -0.86
N ARG A 407 0.65 -14.70 -1.69
CA ARG A 407 1.34 -15.40 -2.78
C ARG A 407 1.64 -14.43 -3.93
N SER A 408 2.59 -14.80 -4.79
CA SER A 408 2.96 -14.02 -5.99
C SER A 408 1.82 -13.70 -6.96
N ASP A 409 0.67 -14.38 -6.83
CA ASP A 409 -0.53 -14.12 -7.62
C ASP A 409 -1.55 -13.21 -6.91
N GLY A 410 -1.17 -12.60 -5.78
CA GLY A 410 -2.00 -11.67 -5.00
C GLY A 410 -2.93 -12.34 -3.99
N LYS A 411 -3.03 -13.67 -3.96
CA LYS A 411 -3.91 -14.36 -3.00
C LYS A 411 -3.31 -14.32 -1.59
N VAL A 412 -4.09 -13.85 -0.63
CA VAL A 412 -3.81 -14.01 0.80
C VAL A 412 -4.03 -15.49 1.16
N VAL A 413 -2.99 -16.17 1.60
CA VAL A 413 -3.03 -17.62 1.92
C VAL A 413 -3.06 -17.89 3.43
N ALA A 414 -2.67 -16.91 4.24
CA ALA A 414 -2.72 -16.99 5.70
C ALA A 414 -2.77 -15.58 6.30
N ALA A 415 -3.45 -15.43 7.43
CA ALA A 415 -3.62 -14.15 8.12
C ALA A 415 -3.82 -14.35 9.63
N LEU A 416 -3.33 -13.40 10.45
CA LEU A 416 -3.77 -13.23 11.83
C LEU A 416 -4.90 -12.20 11.91
N ALA A 417 -5.77 -12.34 12.91
CA ALA A 417 -6.78 -11.33 13.19
C ALA A 417 -6.11 -10.04 13.74
N PRO A 418 -6.65 -8.85 13.41
CA PRO A 418 -6.17 -7.60 14.00
C PRO A 418 -6.30 -7.57 15.51
N GLY A 419 -5.30 -7.00 16.18
CA GLY A 419 -5.28 -6.77 17.62
C GLY A 419 -5.01 -8.00 18.47
N THR A 420 -4.97 -9.21 17.91
CA THR A 420 -4.73 -10.44 18.67
C THR A 420 -3.25 -10.82 18.69
N PRO A 421 -2.65 -11.11 19.86
CA PRO A 421 -1.31 -11.68 19.93
C PRO A 421 -1.26 -13.06 19.25
N GLY A 422 -0.24 -13.32 18.44
CA GLY A 422 -0.13 -14.58 17.71
C GLY A 422 1.14 -14.79 16.92
N ILE A 423 1.32 -16.03 16.45
CA ILE A 423 2.40 -16.44 15.55
C ILE A 423 1.75 -16.91 14.25
N LEU A 424 2.08 -16.28 13.12
CA LEU A 424 1.73 -16.79 11.81
C LEU A 424 2.90 -17.65 11.30
N SER A 425 2.80 -18.96 11.52
CA SER A 425 3.78 -19.94 11.04
C SER A 425 3.40 -20.41 9.64
N VAL A 426 4.19 -20.04 8.63
CA VAL A 426 3.83 -20.21 7.21
C VAL A 426 5.02 -20.58 6.34
N ARG A 427 4.76 -21.23 5.21
CA ARG A 427 5.77 -21.54 4.19
C ARG A 427 5.57 -20.65 2.97
N ALA A 428 6.50 -19.74 2.72
CA ALA A 428 6.52 -18.93 1.51
C ALA A 428 7.14 -19.73 0.36
N ILE A 429 6.43 -19.81 -0.77
CA ILE A 429 6.96 -20.43 -2.00
C ILE A 429 7.80 -19.39 -2.73
N LEU A 430 9.11 -19.62 -2.79
CA LEU A 430 10.04 -18.74 -3.46
C LEU A 430 10.07 -19.01 -4.97
N PRO A 431 10.27 -17.97 -5.80
CA PRO A 431 10.64 -18.16 -7.20
C PRO A 431 12.08 -18.66 -7.32
N GLU A 432 12.39 -19.27 -8.47
CA GLU A 432 13.74 -19.75 -8.79
C GLU A 432 14.79 -18.62 -8.81
#